data_AF-A0A0A0KXK0-F1
#
_entry.id   AF-A0A0A0KXK0-F1
#
_cell.length_a   1.000
_cell.length_b   1.000
_cell.length_c   1.000
_cell.angle_alpha   90.00
_cell.angle_beta   90.00
_cell.angle_gamma   90.00
#
_symmetry.space_group_name_H-M   'P 1'
#
loop_
_entity.id
_entity.type
_entity.pdbx_description
1 polymer ?
#
loop_
_entity_poly.entity_id
_entity_poly.type
_entity_poly.pdbx_seq_one_letter_code
_entity_poly.pdbx_strand_id
1 'polypeptide(L)'
;MEIEMNITNDQLYFSHVDKEKDISKNIIDILYLEITLKVICNPGCEGMCLNCGINLNTGSCNSSKPIKKNDFGPLENLKRRMHNN
;
A
#
# COMPACT_ATOMS: atom_id res chain seq x y z
N MET A 1 -20.97 24.57 -27.78
CA MET A 1 -20.50 23.17 -27.81
C MET A 1 -19.92 22.91 -26.44
N GLU A 2 -20.71 22.28 -25.57
CA GLU A 2 -20.26 21.89 -24.24
C GLU A 2 -19.50 20.57 -24.38
N ILE A 3 -18.26 20.55 -23.93
CA ILE A 3 -17.52 19.30 -23.78
C ILE A 3 -17.71 18.90 -22.32
N GLU A 4 -18.56 17.90 -22.08
CA GLU A 4 -18.56 17.20 -20.81
C GLU A 4 -17.22 16.46 -20.69
N MET A 5 -16.40 16.89 -19.73
CA MET A 5 -15.20 16.14 -19.34
C MET A 5 -15.51 15.37 -18.06
N ASN A 6 -15.76 14.07 -18.22
CA ASN A 6 -15.68 13.09 -17.15
C ASN A 6 -14.22 12.95 -16.72
N ILE A 7 -13.84 13.61 -15.61
CA ILE A 7 -12.47 13.58 -15.10
C ILE A 7 -12.30 12.35 -14.21
N THR A 8 -11.72 11.29 -14.78
CA THR A 8 -10.85 10.39 -14.03
C THR A 8 -9.61 11.19 -13.60
N ASN A 9 -9.23 11.10 -12.32
CA ASN A 9 -8.23 11.92 -11.59
C ASN A 9 -6.81 12.05 -12.22
N ASP A 10 -6.54 11.40 -13.36
CA ASP A 10 -5.21 11.24 -13.94
C ASP A 10 -5.00 12.04 -15.25
N GLN A 11 -5.92 12.94 -15.62
CA GLN A 11 -5.78 13.76 -16.83
C GLN A 11 -5.24 15.17 -16.52
N LEU A 12 -4.16 15.56 -17.19
CA LEU A 12 -3.58 16.90 -17.15
C LEU A 12 -4.20 17.79 -18.23
N TYR A 13 -5.03 18.75 -17.81
CA TYR A 13 -5.58 19.77 -18.71
C TYR A 13 -4.63 20.96 -18.86
N PHE A 14 -4.33 21.32 -20.11
CA PHE A 14 -3.59 22.51 -20.50
C PHE A 14 -4.53 23.47 -21.21
N SER A 15 -4.80 24.63 -20.61
CA SER A 15 -5.57 25.68 -21.27
C SER A 15 -4.72 26.38 -22.33
N HIS A 16 -5.37 26.93 -23.35
CA HIS A 16 -4.69 27.69 -24.43
C HIS A 16 -3.95 28.95 -23.95
N VAL A 17 -4.20 29.37 -22.70
CA VAL A 17 -3.54 30.52 -22.06
C VAL A 17 -2.41 30.11 -21.11
N ASP A 18 -2.29 28.82 -20.79
CA ASP A 18 -1.31 28.34 -19.84
C ASP A 18 0.06 28.28 -20.53
N LYS A 19 1.05 29.00 -19.96
CA LYS A 19 2.44 28.97 -20.45
C LYS A 19 3.28 27.91 -19.73
N GLU A 20 2.85 27.52 -18.54
CA GLU A 20 3.50 26.53 -17.69
C GLU A 20 2.47 25.78 -16.87
N LYS A 21 2.81 24.56 -16.44
CA LYS A 21 1.99 23.72 -15.57
C LYS A 21 2.88 22.99 -14.58
N ASP A 22 2.57 23.11 -13.30
CA ASP A 22 3.20 22.29 -12.27
C ASP A 22 2.69 20.85 -12.39
N ILE A 23 3.59 19.95 -12.80
CA ILE A 23 3.33 18.51 -12.92
C ILE A 23 3.96 17.71 -11.79
N SER A 24 4.56 18.37 -10.78
CA SER A 24 5.36 17.72 -9.73
C SER A 24 4.59 16.58 -9.06
N LYS A 25 3.31 16.80 -8.74
CA LYS A 25 2.46 15.78 -8.12
C LYS A 25 2.27 14.55 -9.01
N ASN A 26 1.94 14.74 -10.29
CA ASN A 26 1.69 13.65 -11.22
C ASN A 26 2.96 12.79 -11.43
N ILE A 27 4.13 13.43 -11.52
CA ILE A 27 5.41 12.73 -11.65
C ILE A 27 5.75 11.95 -10.37
N ILE A 28 5.51 12.55 -9.20
CA ILE A 28 5.75 11.90 -7.90
C ILE A 28 4.85 10.67 -7.74
N ASP A 29 3.57 10.76 -8.10
CA ASP A 29 2.62 9.66 -7.99
C ASP A 29 3.01 8.48 -8.90
N ILE A 30 3.42 8.76 -10.15
CA ILE A 30 3.94 7.73 -11.07
C ILE A 30 5.23 7.11 -10.51
N LEU A 31 6.16 7.94 -10.04
CA LEU A 31 7.42 7.46 -9.49
C LEU A 31 7.19 6.54 -8.28
N TYR A 32 6.26 6.88 -7.39
CA TYR A 32 5.95 6.02 -6.24
C TYR A 32 5.41 4.64 -6.62
N LEU A 33 4.66 4.54 -7.72
CA LEU A 33 4.16 3.26 -8.23
C LEU A 33 5.25 2.45 -8.96
N GLU A 34 6.19 3.13 -9.60
CA GLU A 34 7.30 2.52 -10.33
C GLU A 34 8.54 2.24 -9.47
N ILE A 35 8.58 2.71 -8.21
CA ILE A 35 9.62 2.29 -7.27
C ILE A 35 9.52 0.79 -7.11
N THR A 36 10.47 0.09 -7.74
CA THR A 36 10.62 -1.36 -7.63
C THR A 36 10.64 -1.73 -6.16
N LEU A 37 9.65 -2.52 -5.74
CA LEU A 37 9.68 -3.20 -4.46
C LEU A 37 10.91 -4.10 -4.44
N LYS A 38 12.00 -3.60 -3.87
CA LYS A 38 13.24 -4.36 -3.76
C LYS A 38 12.96 -5.55 -2.86
N VAL A 39 13.01 -6.75 -3.42
CA VAL A 39 12.96 -7.97 -2.62
C VAL A 39 14.27 -8.03 -1.84
N ILE A 40 14.20 -7.70 -0.55
CA ILE A 40 15.38 -7.65 0.35
C ILE A 40 15.79 -9.07 0.77
N CYS A 41 14.85 -10.01 0.79
CA CYS A 41 15.07 -11.40 1.16
C CYS A 41 15.52 -12.24 -0.05
N ASN A 42 16.49 -13.13 0.15
CA ASN A 42 16.78 -14.21 -0.79
C ASN A 42 15.71 -15.33 -0.69
N PRO A 43 15.68 -16.32 -1.61
CA PRO A 43 14.69 -17.40 -1.57
C PRO A 43 14.70 -18.27 -0.31
N GLY A 44 15.81 -18.30 0.43
CA GLY A 44 15.95 -19.03 1.71
C GLY A 44 15.71 -18.15 2.95
N CYS A 45 15.28 -16.90 2.79
CA CYS A 45 15.04 -15.99 3.89
C CYS A 45 13.88 -16.51 4.75
N GLU A 46 14.15 -16.80 6.03
CA GLU A 46 13.11 -17.25 6.96
C GLU A 46 12.16 -16.11 7.37
N GLY A 47 12.55 -14.86 7.10
CA GLY A 47 11.77 -13.66 7.35
C GLY A 47 11.67 -13.27 8.83
N MET A 48 10.65 -12.50 9.16
CA MET A 48 10.34 -12.10 10.53
C MET A 48 9.17 -12.93 11.06
N CYS A 49 9.23 -13.28 12.35
CA CYS A 49 8.10 -13.94 13.00
C CYS A 49 6.91 -12.98 13.07
N LEU A 50 5.77 -13.36 12.46
CA LEU A 50 4.53 -12.57 12.51
C LEU A 50 3.91 -12.47 13.90
N ASN A 51 4.36 -13.26 14.87
CA ASN A 51 3.84 -13.23 16.23
C ASN A 51 4.67 -12.36 17.20
N CYS A 52 6.00 -12.38 17.11
CA CYS A 52 6.88 -11.64 18.03
C CYS A 52 7.86 -10.67 17.38
N GLY A 53 7.96 -10.66 16.04
CA GLY A 53 8.85 -9.77 15.29
C GLY A 53 10.32 -10.20 15.25
N ILE A 54 10.71 -11.33 15.87
CA ILE A 54 12.11 -11.80 15.81
C ILE A 54 12.52 -12.12 14.37
N ASN A 55 13.75 -11.77 14.01
CA ASN A 55 14.37 -12.21 12.76
C ASN A 55 14.67 -13.72 12.84
N LEU A 56 13.95 -14.52 12.05
CA LEU A 56 14.06 -15.98 12.04
C LEU A 56 15.40 -16.45 11.45
N ASN A 57 16.07 -15.61 10.67
CA ASN A 57 17.41 -15.90 10.16
C ASN A 57 18.50 -15.86 11.25
N THR A 58 18.23 -15.25 12.41
CA THR A 58 19.21 -15.06 13.49
C THR A 58 18.77 -15.62 14.84
N GLY A 59 17.56 -16.17 14.93
CA GLY A 59 17.02 -16.68 16.19
C GLY A 59 15.69 -17.38 16.00
N SER A 60 15.24 -18.07 17.05
CA SER A 60 13.99 -18.84 17.02
C SER A 60 12.84 -18.11 17.74
N CYS A 61 11.62 -18.32 17.25
CA CYS A 61 10.42 -17.89 17.95
C CYS A 61 10.03 -18.91 19.02
N ASN A 62 9.94 -18.48 20.28
CA ASN A 62 9.46 -19.30 21.39
C ASN A 62 7.99 -19.04 21.75
N SER A 63 7.23 -18.41 20.85
CA SER A 63 5.83 -18.08 21.14
C SER A 63 4.95 -19.31 20.97
N SER A 64 4.30 -19.72 22.06
CA SER A 64 3.35 -20.83 22.10
C SER A 64 1.95 -20.48 21.56
N LYS A 65 1.73 -19.25 21.11
CA LYS A 65 0.40 -18.79 20.66
C LYS A 65 0.24 -19.07 19.17
N PRO A 66 -0.62 -20.03 18.77
CA PRO A 66 -0.98 -20.17 17.36
C PRO A 66 -1.62 -18.87 16.89
N ILE A 67 -1.27 -18.44 15.68
CA ILE A 67 -1.98 -17.37 14.99
C ILE A 67 -3.44 -17.83 14.91
N LYS A 68 -4.33 -17.21 15.68
CA LYS A 68 -5.76 -17.37 15.40
C LYS A 68 -5.95 -16.81 14.00
N LYS A 69 -6.37 -17.64 13.05
CA LYS A 69 -6.85 -17.17 11.75
C LYS A 69 -8.13 -16.38 12.02
N ASN A 70 -7.97 -15.12 12.36
CA ASN A 70 -9.04 -14.15 12.29
C ASN A 70 -8.89 -13.59 10.88
N ASP A 71 -9.87 -13.81 10.01
CA ASP A 71 -9.82 -13.35 8.60
C ASP A 71 -9.52 -11.85 8.46
N PHE A 72 -9.65 -11.09 9.56
CA PHE A 72 -9.44 -9.65 9.63
C PHE A 72 -8.31 -9.24 10.60
N GLY A 73 -7.65 -10.19 11.27
CA GLY A 73 -6.51 -9.95 12.14
C GLY A 73 -6.71 -8.75 13.10
N PRO A 74 -5.75 -7.80 13.18
CA PRO A 74 -5.90 -6.57 13.99
C PRO A 74 -7.12 -5.70 13.66
N LEU A 75 -7.73 -5.88 12.48
CA LEU A 75 -8.85 -5.09 11.96
C LEU A 75 -10.22 -5.71 12.26
N GLU A 76 -10.30 -6.81 13.01
CA GLU A 76 -11.56 -7.45 13.38
C GLU A 76 -12.55 -6.47 14.04
N ASN A 77 -12.03 -5.57 14.88
CA ASN A 77 -12.83 -4.53 15.52
C ASN A 77 -13.42 -3.52 14.52
N LEU A 78 -12.70 -3.22 13.44
CA LEU A 78 -13.18 -2.34 12.38
C LEU A 78 -14.31 -3.02 11.61
N LYS A 79 -14.14 -4.29 11.22
CA LYS A 79 -15.19 -5.07 10.54
C LYS A 79 -16.50 -5.08 11.33
N ARG A 80 -16.42 -5.28 12.64
CA ARG A 80 -17.61 -5.31 13.52
C ARG A 80 -18.36 -3.98 13.54
N ARG A 81 -17.65 -2.85 13.47
CA ARG A 81 -18.27 -1.52 13.39
C ARG A 81 -18.96 -1.29 12.04
N MET A 82 -18.43 -1.85 10.96
CA MET A 82 -18.99 -1.70 9.61
C MET A 82 -20.27 -2.52 9.39
N HIS A 83 -20.43 -3.66 10.08
CA HIS A 83 -21.64 -4.50 9.98
C HIS A 83 -22.79 -4.09 10.91
N ASN A 84 -22.53 -3.19 11.88
CA ASN A 84 -23.53 -2.73 12.85
C ASN A 84 -24.14 -1.36 12.45
N ASN A 85 -23.91 -0.89 11.23
CA ASN A 85 -24.57 0.24 10.57
C ASN A 85 -25.36 -0.27 9.37
#